data_AF-A0A0G1DMU9-F1
#
_entry.id   AF-A0A0G1DMU9-F1
#
_cell.length_a   1.000
_cell.length_b   1.000
_cell.length_c   1.000
_cell.angle_alpha   90.00
_cell.angle_beta   90.00
_cell.angle_gamma   90.00
#
_symmetry.space_group_name_H-M   'P 1'
#
loop_
_entity.id
_entity.type
_entity.pdbx_description
1 polymer ?
#
loop_
_entity_poly.entity_id
_entity_poly.type
_entity_poly.pdbx_seq_one_letter_code
_entity_poly.pdbx_strand_id
1 'polypeptide(L)'
;MKHLAQIQENPFGQVSPPPALQNFAPVEEGGIGQLLNIFINVLIAGAGIYAVINIILAGYAFMGAGADSKKVAEAWAKIYQTFMGLAFVAGTFVLAAIFGILLFGSWDALLKPTIPTIIPIN
;
A
#
# COMPACT_ATOMS: atom_id res chain seq x y z
N MET A 1 16.32 -13.01 -47.69
CA MET A 1 15.95 -12.01 -46.67
C MET A 1 15.16 -12.65 -45.51
N LYS A 2 15.71 -13.70 -44.85
CA LYS A 2 15.08 -14.40 -43.70
C LYS A 2 16.05 -14.53 -42.51
N HIS A 3 17.03 -13.65 -42.39
CA HIS A 3 18.12 -13.82 -41.41
C HIS A 3 18.21 -12.68 -40.39
N LEU A 4 17.15 -11.88 -40.22
CA LEU A 4 17.14 -10.77 -39.24
C LEU A 4 16.01 -10.88 -38.20
N ALA A 5 15.24 -11.97 -38.18
CA ALA A 5 14.10 -12.13 -37.27
C ALA A 5 14.43 -12.86 -35.95
N GLN A 6 15.69 -13.09 -35.61
CA GLN A 6 16.06 -13.91 -34.44
C GLN A 6 16.95 -13.24 -33.39
N ILE A 7 17.14 -11.92 -33.41
CA ILE A 7 17.86 -11.24 -32.32
C ILE A 7 16.88 -10.67 -31.30
N GLN A 8 16.13 -11.55 -30.64
CA GLN A 8 15.73 -11.33 -29.26
C GLN A 8 15.71 -12.66 -28.48
N GLU A 9 16.58 -13.59 -28.85
CA GLU A 9 16.91 -14.72 -27.98
C GLU A 9 17.98 -14.21 -27.00
N ASN A 10 17.59 -14.02 -25.74
CA ASN A 10 18.52 -13.72 -24.65
C ASN A 10 19.66 -14.77 -24.66
N PRO A 11 20.93 -14.39 -24.90
CA PRO A 11 22.04 -15.33 -25.06
C PRO A 11 22.41 -16.06 -23.76
N PHE A 12 21.72 -15.75 -22.66
CA PHE A 12 21.93 -16.28 -21.32
C PHE A 12 20.84 -17.27 -20.87
N GLY A 13 19.84 -17.56 -21.71
CA GLY A 13 18.69 -18.39 -21.33
C GLY A 13 17.70 -17.66 -20.42
N GLN A 14 16.48 -18.22 -20.28
CA GLN A 14 15.46 -17.67 -19.38
C GLN A 14 15.76 -18.13 -17.94
N VAL A 15 16.15 -17.19 -17.08
CA VAL A 15 16.25 -17.45 -15.64
C VAL A 15 14.83 -17.47 -15.09
N SER A 16 14.28 -18.67 -14.92
CA SER A 16 12.98 -18.84 -14.27
C SER A 16 13.07 -18.39 -12.81
N PRO A 17 12.23 -17.45 -12.36
CA PRO A 17 12.24 -17.02 -10.97
C PRO A 17 11.94 -18.21 -10.04
N PRO A 18 12.61 -18.30 -8.88
CA PRO A 18 12.31 -19.31 -7.86
C PRO A 18 10.81 -19.34 -7.54
N PRO A 19 10.23 -20.48 -7.13
CA PRO A 19 8.79 -20.62 -6.88
C PRO A 19 8.17 -19.53 -5.99
N ALA A 20 8.94 -19.01 -5.02
CA ALA A 20 8.52 -17.94 -4.13
C ALA A 20 8.28 -16.57 -4.81
N LEU A 21 8.89 -16.34 -5.98
CA LEU A 21 8.83 -15.07 -6.71
C LEU A 21 7.91 -15.11 -7.93
N GLN A 22 7.27 -16.25 -8.22
CA GLN A 22 6.34 -16.39 -9.36
C GLN A 22 5.13 -15.46 -9.29
N ASN A 23 4.79 -14.97 -8.09
CA ASN A 23 3.69 -14.04 -7.89
C ASN A 23 4.05 -12.58 -8.18
N PHE A 24 5.33 -12.27 -8.42
CA PHE A 24 5.80 -10.93 -8.71
C PHE A 24 6.12 -10.79 -10.19
N ALA A 25 5.61 -9.73 -10.83
CA ALA A 25 6.01 -9.39 -12.19
C ALA A 25 7.52 -9.04 -12.25
N PRO A 26 8.17 -9.21 -13.42
CA PRO A 26 9.49 -8.65 -13.69
C PRO A 26 9.55 -7.15 -13.34
N VAL A 27 10.76 -6.65 -13.05
CA VAL A 27 10.95 -5.23 -12.69
C VAL A 27 10.49 -4.33 -13.83
N GLU A 28 10.76 -4.73 -15.08
CA GLU A 28 10.35 -4.02 -16.29
C GLU A 28 8.83 -3.95 -16.46
N GLU A 29 8.08 -4.88 -15.84
CA GLU A 29 6.63 -4.98 -15.92
C GLU A 29 5.92 -4.39 -14.69
N GLY A 30 6.66 -3.77 -13.76
CA GLY A 30 6.09 -3.10 -12.59
C GLY A 30 6.10 -3.94 -11.30
N GLY A 31 6.93 -4.98 -11.21
CA GLY A 31 7.08 -5.80 -9.99
C GLY A 31 7.39 -4.99 -8.72
N ILE A 32 8.11 -3.86 -8.85
CA ILE A 32 8.37 -2.93 -7.73
C ILE A 32 7.07 -2.30 -7.22
N GLY A 33 6.16 -1.92 -8.12
CA GLY A 33 4.86 -1.37 -7.76
C GLY A 33 4.00 -2.39 -7.00
N GLN A 34 4.07 -3.66 -7.42
CA GLN A 34 3.38 -4.75 -6.72
C GLN A 34 3.94 -4.98 -5.30
N LEU A 35 5.27 -4.95 -5.14
CA LEU A 35 5.90 -5.06 -3.82
C LEU A 35 5.51 -3.89 -2.91
N LEU A 36 5.54 -2.67 -3.43
CA LEU A 36 5.15 -1.48 -2.68
C LEU A 36 3.67 -1.53 -2.26
N ASN A 37 2.78 -2.00 -3.16
CA ASN A 37 1.38 -2.19 -2.83
C ASN A 37 1.19 -3.19 -1.69
N ILE A 38 1.88 -4.34 -1.71
CA ILE A 38 1.83 -5.31 -0.60
C ILE A 38 2.31 -4.67 0.70
N PHE A 39 3.43 -3.95 0.67
CA PHE A 39 3.97 -3.27 1.84
C PHE A 39 2.97 -2.26 2.43
N ILE A 40 2.38 -1.42 1.59
CA ILE A 40 1.36 -0.44 2.00
C ILE A 40 0.16 -1.17 2.60
N ASN A 41 -0.35 -2.23 1.96
CA ASN A 41 -1.50 -2.98 2.46
C ASN A 41 -1.23 -3.62 3.83
N VAL A 42 -0.02 -4.16 4.05
CA VAL A 42 0.39 -4.69 5.36
C VAL A 42 0.43 -3.58 6.41
N LEU A 43 0.95 -2.40 6.07
CA LEU A 43 0.96 -1.26 6.99
C LEU A 43 -0.45 -0.79 7.37
N ILE A 44 -1.38 -0.70 6.42
CA ILE A 44 -2.78 -0.34 6.69
C ILE A 44 -3.44 -1.38 7.60
N ALA A 45 -3.29 -2.65 7.27
CA ALA A 45 -3.86 -3.74 8.06
C ALA A 45 -3.30 -3.72 9.49
N GLY A 46 -1.98 -3.54 9.64
CA GLY A 46 -1.32 -3.37 10.93
C GLY A 46 -1.83 -2.16 11.70
N ALA A 47 -1.98 -1.01 11.04
CA ALA A 47 -2.52 0.20 11.65
C ALA A 47 -3.98 0.03 12.13
N GLY A 48 -4.81 -0.67 11.34
CA GLY A 48 -6.18 -0.99 11.72
C GLY A 48 -6.26 -1.87 12.97
N ILE A 49 -5.46 -2.95 13.01
CA ILE A 49 -5.38 -3.85 14.18
C ILE A 49 -4.89 -3.08 15.41
N TYR A 50 -3.82 -2.29 15.25
CA TYR A 50 -3.26 -1.47 16.32
C TYR A 50 -4.29 -0.47 16.86
N ALA A 51 -5.07 0.15 15.98
CA ALA A 51 -6.09 1.11 16.37
C ALA A 51 -7.21 0.45 17.21
N VAL A 52 -7.68 -0.72 16.80
CA VAL A 52 -8.68 -1.48 17.57
C VAL A 52 -8.16 -1.80 18.96
N ILE A 53 -6.94 -2.32 19.08
CA ILE A 53 -6.33 -2.64 20.38
C ILE A 53 -6.20 -1.37 21.24
N ASN A 54 -5.75 -0.26 20.68
CA ASN A 54 -5.60 0.99 21.42
C ASN A 54 -6.93 1.55 21.91
N ILE A 55 -7.98 1.49 21.08
CA ILE A 55 -9.31 1.94 21.47
C ILE A 55 -9.85 1.09 22.61
N ILE A 56 -9.67 -0.24 22.57
CA ILE A 56 -10.09 -1.14 23.66
C ILE A 56 -9.35 -0.81 24.96
N LEU A 57 -8.02 -0.70 24.90
CA LEU A 57 -7.19 -0.39 26.07
C LEU A 57 -7.52 0.98 26.66
N ALA A 58 -7.74 1.98 25.82
CA ALA A 58 -8.09 3.32 26.25
C ALA A 58 -9.52 3.38 26.81
N GLY A 59 -10.46 2.61 26.24
CA GLY A 59 -11.80 2.43 26.79
C GLY A 59 -11.78 1.80 28.19
N TYR A 60 -10.93 0.78 28.39
CA TYR A 60 -10.74 0.19 29.72
C TYR A 60 -10.13 1.19 30.71
N ALA A 61 -9.11 1.94 30.29
CA ALA A 61 -8.51 2.98 31.12
C ALA A 61 -9.49 4.11 31.47
N PHE A 62 -10.36 4.48 30.52
CA PHE A 62 -11.41 5.48 30.73
C PHE A 62 -12.45 5.00 31.76
N MET A 63 -12.93 3.75 31.63
CA MET A 63 -13.87 3.16 32.59
C MET A 63 -13.26 3.02 33.99
N GLY A 64 -11.97 2.67 34.08
CA GLY A 64 -11.25 2.52 35.35
C GLY A 64 -10.84 3.84 36.02
N ALA A 65 -10.93 4.98 35.33
CA ALA A 65 -10.50 6.28 35.85
C ALA A 65 -11.48 6.90 36.88
N GLY A 66 -12.77 6.51 36.85
CA GLY A 66 -13.76 6.98 37.80
C GLY A 66 -13.85 8.52 37.87
N ALA A 67 -13.62 9.10 39.05
CA ALA A 67 -13.67 10.55 39.28
C ALA A 67 -12.31 11.28 39.10
N ASP A 68 -11.24 10.57 38.75
CA ASP A 68 -9.92 11.16 38.53
C ASP A 68 -9.85 11.78 37.13
N SER A 69 -10.13 13.08 37.06
CA SER A 69 -10.16 13.85 35.80
C SER A 69 -8.85 13.79 35.02
N LYS A 70 -7.72 13.59 35.70
CA LYS A 70 -6.41 13.47 35.04
C LYS A 70 -6.31 12.17 34.24
N LYS A 71 -6.73 11.06 34.84
CA LYS A 71 -6.72 9.74 34.16
C LYS A 71 -7.72 9.68 33.01
N VAL A 72 -8.87 10.33 33.17
CA VAL A 72 -9.85 10.49 32.08
C VAL A 72 -9.25 11.24 30.90
N ALA A 73 -8.57 12.36 31.15
CA ALA A 73 -7.91 13.15 30.12
C ALA A 73 -6.80 12.36 29.42
N GLU A 74 -6.00 11.58 30.16
CA GLU A 74 -4.96 10.71 29.60
C GLU A 74 -5.55 9.60 28.70
N ALA A 75 -6.64 8.97 29.12
CA ALA A 75 -7.34 7.98 28.31
C ALA A 75 -7.90 8.61 27.03
N TRP A 76 -8.42 9.84 27.13
CA TRP A 76 -8.98 10.56 25.98
C TRP A 76 -7.91 11.01 24.98
N ALA A 77 -6.73 11.40 25.47
CA ALA A 77 -5.58 11.68 24.62
C ALA A 77 -5.17 10.48 23.76
N LYS A 78 -5.18 9.26 24.33
CA LYS A 78 -4.87 8.03 23.59
C LYS A 78 -5.88 7.72 22.49
N ILE A 79 -7.17 7.94 22.77
CA ILE A 79 -8.24 7.74 21.79
C ILE A 79 -8.09 8.74 20.66
N TYR A 80 -7.90 10.03 20.99
CA TYR A 80 -7.72 11.08 19.99
C TYR A 80 -6.49 10.84 19.10
N GLN A 81 -5.37 10.42 19.69
CA GLN A 81 -4.15 10.08 18.94
C GLN A 81 -4.39 8.92 17.96
N THR A 82 -5.17 7.92 18.38
CA THR A 82 -5.53 6.79 17.50
C THR A 82 -6.40 7.24 16.34
N PHE A 83 -7.41 8.07 16.59
CA PHE A 83 -8.26 8.65 15.54
C PHE A 83 -7.47 9.54 14.58
N MET A 84 -6.54 10.36 15.08
CA MET A 84 -5.66 11.17 14.24
C MET A 84 -4.78 10.30 13.35
N GLY A 85 -4.22 9.20 13.88
CA GLY A 85 -3.45 8.24 13.09
C GLY A 85 -4.29 7.61 11.98
N LEU A 86 -5.50 7.16 12.28
CA LEU A 86 -6.43 6.61 11.29
C LEU A 86 -6.85 7.65 10.23
N ALA A 87 -7.16 8.88 10.66
CA ALA A 87 -7.52 9.96 9.77
C ALA A 87 -6.37 10.32 8.83
N PHE A 88 -5.12 10.27 9.31
CA PHE A 88 -3.94 10.50 8.49
C PHE A 88 -3.76 9.39 7.43
N VAL A 89 -3.93 8.13 7.83
CA VAL A 89 -3.89 6.98 6.89
C VAL A 89 -4.96 7.15 5.81
N ALA A 90 -6.21 7.40 6.20
CA ALA A 90 -7.31 7.63 5.27
C ALA A 90 -7.05 8.84 4.34
N GLY A 91 -6.57 9.95 4.91
CA GLY A 91 -6.22 11.16 4.16
C GLY A 91 -5.11 10.92 3.13
N THR A 92 -4.15 10.05 3.44
CA THR A 92 -3.08 9.69 2.51
C THR A 92 -3.63 8.99 1.26
N PHE A 93 -4.65 8.13 1.39
CA PHE A 93 -5.31 7.52 0.22
C PHE A 93 -6.04 8.54 -0.65
N VAL A 94 -6.71 9.51 -0.01
CA VAL A 94 -7.38 10.59 -0.74
C VAL A 94 -6.36 11.43 -1.51
N LEU A 95 -5.25 11.81 -0.86
CA LEU A 95 -4.17 12.53 -1.52
C LEU A 95 -3.55 11.72 -2.65
N ALA A 96 -3.28 10.43 -2.43
CA ALA A 96 -2.76 9.54 -3.45
C ALA A 96 -3.70 9.43 -4.66
N ALA A 97 -5.01 9.33 -4.44
CA ALA A 97 -6.00 9.31 -5.52
C ALA A 97 -6.00 10.62 -6.32
N ILE A 98 -5.92 11.77 -5.64
CA ILE A 98 -5.85 13.09 -6.29
C ILE A 98 -4.58 13.20 -7.15
N PHE A 99 -3.42 12.83 -6.59
CA PHE A 99 -2.16 12.83 -7.35
C PHE A 99 -2.16 11.80 -8.48
N GLY A 100 -2.79 10.64 -8.29
CA GLY A 100 -2.96 9.62 -9.33
C GLY A 100 -3.71 10.17 -10.53
N ILE A 101 -4.86 10.82 -10.29
CA ILE A 101 -5.64 11.46 -11.36
C ILE A 101 -4.81 12.55 -12.05
N LEU A 102 -4.11 13.39 -11.29
CA LEU A 102 -3.36 14.52 -11.84
C LEU A 102 -2.16 14.10 -12.70
N LEU A 103 -1.44 13.05 -12.29
CA LEU A 103 -0.20 12.62 -12.93
C LEU A 103 -0.40 11.54 -13.99
N PHE A 104 -1.36 10.63 -13.77
CA PHE A 104 -1.55 9.43 -14.58
C PHE A 104 -2.95 9.33 -15.20
N GLY A 105 -3.85 10.29 -14.91
CA GLY A 105 -5.22 10.28 -15.42
C GLY A 105 -6.13 9.23 -14.78
N SER A 106 -5.64 8.44 -13.82
CA SER A 106 -6.45 7.46 -13.09
C SER A 106 -6.21 7.50 -11.59
N TRP A 107 -7.29 7.34 -10.82
CA TRP A 107 -7.26 7.39 -9.35
C TRP A 107 -6.55 6.18 -8.73
N ASP A 108 -6.44 5.09 -9.48
CA ASP A 108 -5.84 3.82 -9.06
C ASP A 108 -4.39 3.65 -9.52
N ALA A 109 -3.84 4.54 -10.36
CA ALA A 109 -2.50 4.39 -10.94
C ALA A 109 -1.39 4.17 -9.89
N LEU A 110 -1.48 4.85 -8.74
CA LEU A 110 -0.50 4.72 -7.65
C LEU A 110 -0.72 3.48 -6.78
N LEU A 111 -1.94 2.93 -6.78
CA LEU A 111 -2.33 1.76 -5.99
C LEU A 111 -2.18 0.46 -6.79
N LYS A 112 -2.32 0.56 -8.12
CA LYS A 112 -2.22 -0.53 -9.10
C LYS A 112 -1.56 0.02 -10.37
N PRO A 113 -0.23 0.20 -10.38
CA PRO A 113 0.45 0.68 -11.56
C PRO A 113 0.34 -0.36 -12.68
N THR A 114 -0.40 -0.02 -13.73
CA THR A 114 -0.48 -0.83 -14.96
C THR A 114 0.31 -0.13 -16.05
N ILE A 115 1.21 -0.85 -16.70
CA ILE A 115 1.90 -0.31 -17.88
C ILE A 115 0.92 -0.38 -19.06
N PRO A 116 0.63 0.74 -19.74
CA PRO A 116 -0.16 0.71 -20.96
C PRO A 116 0.60 -0.11 -22.01
N THR A 117 0.01 -1.20 -22.48
CA THR A 117 0.54 -1.93 -23.63
C THR A 117 0.44 -1.03 -24.86
N ILE A 118 1.57 -0.65 -25.45
CA ILE A 118 1.57 0.03 -26.74
C ILE A 118 0.87 -0.88 -27.76
N ILE A 119 -0.24 -0.41 -28.32
CA ILE A 119 -0.95 -1.10 -29.40
C ILE A 119 0.03 -1.20 -30.58
N PRO A 120 0.39 -2.40 -31.06
CA PRO A 120 1.19 -2.51 -32.27
C PRO A 120 0.40 -1.91 -33.43
N ILE A 121 0.93 -0.82 -33.98
CA ILE A 121 0.43 -0.19 -35.21
C ILE A 121 0.63 -1.21 -36.33
N ASN A 122 -0.47 -1.76 -36.84
CA ASN A 122 -0.52 -2.53 -38.08
C ASN A 122 -0.57 -1.60 -39.28
#